data_AF-A0A316BDK1-F1
#
_entry.id   AF-A0A316BDK1-F1
#
_cell.length_a   1.000
_cell.length_b   1.000
_cell.length_c   1.000
_cell.angle_alpha   90.00
_cell.angle_beta   90.00
_cell.angle_gamma   90.00
#
_symmetry.space_group_name_H-M   'P 1'
#
loop_
_entity.id
_entity.type
_entity.pdbx_description
1 polymer ?
#
loop_
_entity_poly.entity_id
_entity_poly.type
_entity_poly.pdbx_seq_one_letter_code
_entity_poly.pdbx_strand_id
1 'polypeptide(L)'
;MDIRNRMATIKKLRTNACQDFLSLVLVHNWKDVLETVIENETKKQFANTYIPTRRIMREKGKDEYSVYDMDITIINAIIVHHNKELLNSIQQDTINAFLKIKDDKNDMSHANDNEDDSELYSQSFIFLRNIKEFIRTVDEKEINSIDNTNRQAFLQKYSKEIKELEKTIDKERFETNLTYYKIKKDIKTILESDNQQMVWNLLFESYSKGLLLEGGEKEYYAFIVEAAKAGIIQAYEYAADYYIQIEKDYDMAEKYLYYLYENKVNERYNVQLMMTLADIYLHNLSKHKGDGHAVINSLIDDGYNIQKTPKGTQYILVSKVDGRTCHIIDIPQEKESPKETIGSKHTKISVGNVSGTKKMRLGRVHKKKTNNQE
;
A
#
# COMPACT_ATOMS: atom_id res chain seq x y z
N MET A 1 -8.69 -0.84 9.89
CA MET A 1 -8.57 -0.67 8.42
C MET A 1 -7.40 0.27 8.19
N ASP A 2 -6.57 0.07 7.16
CA ASP A 2 -5.42 0.95 6.89
C ASP A 2 -5.87 2.38 6.55
N ILE A 3 -5.23 3.39 7.14
CA ILE A 3 -5.44 4.82 6.86
C ILE A 3 -5.30 5.13 5.35
N ARG A 4 -4.49 4.38 4.61
CA ARG A 4 -4.41 4.47 3.14
C ARG A 4 -5.75 4.18 2.45
N ASN A 5 -6.53 3.21 2.96
CA ASN A 5 -7.88 2.95 2.47
C ASN A 5 -8.84 4.10 2.79
N ARG A 6 -8.64 4.78 3.92
CA ARG A 6 -9.42 5.99 4.26
C ARG A 6 -9.07 7.15 3.33
N MET A 7 -7.81 7.31 2.95
CA MET A 7 -7.40 8.31 1.94
C MET A 7 -8.07 8.07 0.59
N ALA A 8 -8.14 6.81 0.14
CA ALA A 8 -8.90 6.44 -1.06
C ALA A 8 -10.40 6.77 -0.93
N THR A 9 -10.97 6.54 0.26
CA THR A 9 -12.37 6.87 0.57
C THR A 9 -12.62 8.38 0.53
N ILE A 10 -11.72 9.20 1.09
CA ILE A 10 -11.79 10.67 1.04
C ILE A 10 -11.67 11.17 -0.40
N LYS A 11 -10.75 10.61 -1.19
CA LYS A 11 -10.62 10.94 -2.61
C LYS A 11 -11.90 10.67 -3.39
N LYS A 12 -12.59 9.56 -3.09
CA LYS A 12 -13.89 9.23 -3.67
C LYS A 12 -14.98 10.19 -3.21
N LEU A 13 -15.07 10.47 -1.91
CA LEU A 13 -16.01 11.44 -1.33
C LEU A 13 -15.89 12.81 -1.98
N ARG A 14 -14.66 13.31 -2.13
CA ARG A 14 -14.38 14.54 -2.86
C ARG A 14 -14.89 14.48 -4.29
N THR A 15 -14.55 13.41 -5.02
CA THR A 15 -14.90 13.26 -6.44
C THR A 15 -16.41 13.31 -6.61
N ASN A 16 -17.14 12.57 -5.77
CA ASN A 16 -18.59 12.59 -5.74
C ASN A 16 -19.13 14.00 -5.43
N ALA A 17 -18.58 14.70 -4.43
CA ALA A 17 -19.01 16.05 -4.10
C ALA A 17 -18.82 17.03 -5.26
N CYS A 18 -17.71 16.92 -6.00
CA CYS A 18 -17.45 17.75 -7.17
C CYS A 18 -18.40 17.41 -8.33
N GLN A 19 -18.65 16.11 -8.57
CA GLN A 19 -19.57 15.63 -9.61
C GLN A 19 -21.01 16.05 -9.32
N ASP A 20 -21.48 15.84 -8.10
CA ASP A 20 -22.82 16.26 -7.68
C ASP A 20 -22.96 17.78 -7.77
N PHE A 21 -21.98 18.55 -7.27
CA PHE A 21 -22.01 20.00 -7.41
C PHE A 21 -22.12 20.41 -8.88
N LEU A 22 -21.29 19.84 -9.74
CA LEU A 22 -21.31 20.14 -11.17
C LEU A 22 -22.68 19.81 -11.79
N SER A 23 -23.31 18.70 -11.38
CA SER A 23 -24.66 18.34 -11.84
C SER A 23 -25.74 19.39 -11.51
N LEU A 24 -25.54 20.16 -10.43
CA LEU A 24 -26.47 21.20 -9.98
C LEU A 24 -26.30 22.53 -10.72
N VAL A 25 -25.12 22.78 -11.30
CA VAL A 25 -24.78 24.09 -11.90
C VAL A 25 -24.59 24.04 -13.41
N LEU A 26 -24.57 22.87 -14.04
CA LEU A 26 -24.45 22.76 -15.50
C LEU A 26 -25.68 23.34 -16.23
N VAL A 27 -25.43 24.01 -17.35
CA VAL A 27 -26.49 24.48 -18.26
C VAL A 27 -27.17 23.30 -18.99
N HIS A 28 -28.41 23.46 -19.43
CA HIS A 28 -29.21 22.37 -20.01
C HIS A 28 -28.52 21.64 -21.18
N ASN A 29 -27.80 22.37 -22.05
CA ASN A 29 -27.11 21.83 -23.23
C ASN A 29 -25.61 21.60 -23.00
N TRP A 30 -25.18 21.41 -21.75
CA TRP A 30 -23.76 21.33 -21.39
C TRP A 30 -22.97 20.29 -22.19
N LYS A 31 -23.59 19.18 -22.62
CA LYS A 31 -22.93 18.13 -23.39
C LYS A 31 -22.46 18.61 -24.76
N ASP A 32 -23.30 19.39 -25.46
CA ASP A 32 -22.98 19.95 -26.78
C ASP A 32 -21.90 21.03 -26.65
N VAL A 33 -22.02 21.86 -25.62
CA VAL A 33 -21.02 22.89 -25.31
C VAL A 33 -19.68 22.23 -24.95
N LEU A 34 -19.69 21.18 -24.13
CA LEU A 34 -18.49 20.47 -23.70
C LEU A 34 -17.82 19.74 -24.87
N GLU A 35 -18.59 19.10 -25.76
CA GLU A 35 -18.08 18.50 -26.99
C GLU A 35 -17.32 19.53 -27.83
N THR A 36 -17.92 20.71 -28.04
CA THR A 36 -17.29 21.83 -28.74
C THR A 36 -16.00 22.30 -28.06
N VAL A 37 -16.03 22.44 -26.73
CA VAL A 37 -14.84 22.81 -25.93
C VAL A 37 -13.73 21.78 -26.12
N ILE A 38 -14.05 20.48 -26.00
CA ILE A 38 -13.07 19.40 -26.13
C ILE A 38 -12.46 19.38 -27.54
N GLU A 39 -13.25 19.55 -28.59
CA GLU A 39 -12.75 19.57 -29.97
C GLU A 39 -11.81 20.74 -30.25
N ASN A 40 -12.04 21.88 -29.58
CA ASN A 40 -11.19 23.06 -29.68
C ASN A 40 -9.93 22.94 -28.83
N GLU A 41 -10.05 22.50 -27.57
CA GLU A 41 -8.94 22.42 -26.62
C GLU A 41 -7.97 21.27 -26.93
N THR A 42 -8.43 20.18 -27.55
CA THR A 42 -7.54 19.08 -27.97
C THR A 42 -6.58 19.46 -29.10
N LYS A 43 -6.73 20.64 -29.71
CA LYS A 43 -5.81 21.21 -30.69
C LYS A 43 -4.80 22.19 -30.08
N LYS A 44 -4.88 22.45 -28.77
CA LYS A 44 -4.09 23.46 -28.04
C LYS A 44 -3.05 22.83 -27.10
N GLN A 45 -2.28 23.70 -26.45
CA GLN A 45 -1.21 23.34 -25.51
C GLN A 45 -1.66 22.43 -24.36
N PHE A 46 -2.92 22.53 -23.90
CA PHE A 46 -3.45 21.75 -22.79
C PHE A 46 -4.30 20.54 -23.23
N ALA A 47 -4.07 20.02 -24.44
CA ALA A 47 -4.83 18.90 -25.00
C ALA A 47 -4.88 17.67 -24.07
N ASN A 48 -3.81 17.38 -23.34
CA ASN A 48 -3.72 16.23 -22.43
C ASN A 48 -4.81 16.21 -21.34
N THR A 49 -5.33 17.38 -20.93
CA THR A 49 -6.44 17.50 -20.00
C THR A 49 -7.75 16.96 -20.60
N TYR A 50 -7.96 17.15 -21.89
CA TYR A 50 -9.24 16.90 -22.57
C TYR A 50 -9.25 15.59 -23.37
N ILE A 51 -8.08 15.05 -23.73
CA ILE A 51 -7.96 13.77 -24.48
C ILE A 51 -8.66 12.60 -23.77
N PRO A 52 -8.48 12.36 -22.46
CA PRO A 52 -9.17 11.27 -21.76
C PRO A 52 -10.68 11.41 -21.83
N THR A 53 -11.21 12.62 -21.60
CA THR A 53 -12.64 12.92 -21.67
C THR A 53 -13.18 12.70 -23.09
N ARG A 54 -12.46 13.17 -24.11
CA ARG A 54 -12.82 12.95 -25.52
C ARG A 54 -12.95 11.47 -25.86
N ARG A 55 -12.01 10.65 -25.36
CA ARG A 55 -12.03 9.20 -25.56
C ARG A 55 -13.28 8.58 -24.95
N ILE A 56 -13.58 8.89 -23.68
CA ILE A 56 -14.74 8.34 -22.98
C ILE A 56 -16.05 8.76 -23.66
N MET A 57 -16.19 10.04 -24.05
CA MET A 57 -17.38 10.53 -24.77
C MET A 57 -17.59 9.80 -26.10
N ARG A 58 -16.51 9.45 -26.82
CA ARG A 58 -16.60 8.68 -28.07
C ARG A 58 -16.93 7.21 -27.86
N GLU A 59 -16.41 6.61 -26.79
CA GLU A 59 -16.66 5.21 -26.46
C GLU A 59 -18.11 4.97 -26.01
N LYS A 60 -18.65 5.87 -25.17
CA LYS A 60 -20.03 5.78 -24.67
C LYS A 60 -21.07 6.38 -25.60
N GLY A 61 -20.67 7.36 -26.41
CA GLY A 61 -21.60 8.26 -27.08
C GLY A 61 -22.01 9.42 -26.17
N LYS A 62 -22.25 10.58 -26.78
CA LYS A 62 -22.58 11.83 -26.08
C LYS A 62 -23.81 11.69 -25.17
N ASP A 63 -24.85 11.01 -25.66
CA ASP A 63 -26.11 10.90 -24.93
C ASP A 63 -25.98 10.07 -23.65
N GLU A 64 -25.08 9.08 -23.64
CA GLU A 64 -24.80 8.24 -22.46
C GLU A 64 -23.72 8.82 -21.54
N TYR A 65 -22.94 9.80 -22.01
CA TYR A 65 -21.90 10.45 -21.21
C TYR A 65 -22.51 11.22 -20.04
N SER A 66 -22.00 11.01 -18.83
CA SER A 66 -22.53 11.60 -17.60
C SER A 66 -21.48 12.41 -16.84
N VAL A 67 -21.92 13.25 -15.90
CA VAL A 67 -21.02 13.93 -14.98
C VAL A 67 -20.19 12.94 -14.15
N TYR A 68 -20.71 11.75 -13.90
CA TYR A 68 -20.00 10.70 -13.15
C TYR A 68 -18.85 10.05 -13.93
N ASP A 69 -18.75 10.33 -15.24
CA ASP A 69 -17.62 9.93 -16.08
C ASP A 69 -16.46 10.91 -16.04
N MET A 70 -16.67 12.08 -15.41
CA MET A 70 -15.66 13.13 -15.28
C MET A 70 -14.74 12.88 -14.09
N ASP A 71 -13.43 12.98 -14.32
CA ASP A 71 -12.46 13.06 -13.24
C ASP A 71 -12.29 14.51 -12.72
N ILE A 72 -11.59 14.67 -11.59
CA ILE A 72 -11.35 16.00 -11.01
C ILE A 72 -10.61 16.94 -11.98
N THR A 73 -9.80 16.42 -12.90
CA THR A 73 -9.04 17.24 -13.84
C THR A 73 -9.96 17.93 -14.84
N ILE A 74 -10.89 17.20 -15.46
CA ILE A 74 -11.86 17.84 -16.36
C ILE A 74 -12.85 18.71 -15.58
N ILE A 75 -13.29 18.31 -14.38
CA ILE A 75 -14.16 19.14 -13.54
C ILE A 75 -13.47 20.47 -13.21
N ASN A 76 -12.19 20.45 -12.85
CA ASN A 76 -11.40 21.65 -12.61
C ASN A 76 -11.32 22.53 -13.87
N ALA A 77 -11.08 21.93 -15.03
CA ALA A 77 -11.05 22.68 -16.27
C ALA A 77 -12.40 23.37 -16.57
N ILE A 78 -13.52 22.69 -16.31
CA ILE A 78 -14.86 23.24 -16.48
C ILE A 78 -15.09 24.42 -15.52
N ILE A 79 -14.82 24.23 -14.22
CA ILE A 79 -15.08 25.24 -13.19
C ILE A 79 -14.19 26.47 -13.32
N VAL A 80 -12.91 26.28 -13.69
CA VAL A 80 -11.92 27.37 -13.68
C VAL A 80 -11.81 28.05 -15.04
N HIS A 81 -11.89 27.31 -16.14
CA HIS A 81 -11.61 27.84 -17.48
C HIS A 81 -12.85 28.02 -18.36
N HIS A 82 -13.88 27.22 -18.15
CA HIS A 82 -15.08 27.20 -19.00
C HIS A 82 -16.37 27.51 -18.21
N ASN A 83 -16.22 28.30 -17.12
CA ASN A 83 -17.33 28.54 -16.20
C ASN A 83 -18.48 29.30 -16.86
N LYS A 84 -18.17 30.19 -17.82
CA LYS A 84 -19.14 31.08 -18.45
C LYS A 84 -19.94 30.35 -19.52
N GLU A 85 -19.31 29.38 -20.15
CA GLU A 85 -19.87 28.57 -21.23
C GLU A 85 -20.71 27.41 -20.68
N LEU A 86 -20.27 26.78 -19.58
CA LEU A 86 -20.84 25.52 -19.11
C LEU A 86 -21.70 25.63 -17.85
N LEU A 87 -21.60 26.71 -17.07
CA LEU A 87 -22.21 26.78 -15.73
C LEU A 87 -23.18 27.96 -15.57
N ASN A 88 -24.21 27.76 -14.76
CA ASN A 88 -25.10 28.80 -14.25
C ASN A 88 -24.32 29.66 -13.25
N SER A 89 -23.71 30.75 -13.74
CA SER A 89 -23.03 31.83 -12.99
C SER A 89 -22.68 31.50 -11.52
N ILE A 90 -21.62 30.72 -11.33
CA ILE A 90 -21.13 30.37 -9.99
C ILE A 90 -20.34 31.51 -9.35
N GLN A 91 -20.35 31.59 -8.02
CA GLN A 91 -19.65 32.64 -7.27
C GLN A 91 -18.15 32.37 -7.16
N GLN A 92 -17.35 33.44 -7.14
CA GLN A 92 -15.89 33.35 -7.01
C GLN A 92 -15.46 32.67 -5.70
N ASP A 93 -16.21 32.89 -4.61
CA ASP A 93 -15.97 32.21 -3.33
C ASP A 93 -16.05 30.68 -3.47
N THR A 94 -17.02 30.18 -4.25
CA THR A 94 -17.22 28.75 -4.52
C THR A 94 -16.09 28.20 -5.38
N ILE A 95 -15.63 28.97 -6.38
CA ILE A 95 -14.43 28.61 -7.16
C ILE A 95 -13.22 28.50 -6.23
N ASN A 96 -13.01 29.46 -5.35
CA ASN A 96 -11.88 29.46 -4.41
C ASN A 96 -11.94 28.27 -3.45
N ALA A 97 -13.13 27.91 -2.95
CA ALA A 97 -13.31 26.73 -2.12
C ALA A 97 -13.09 25.42 -2.90
N PHE A 98 -13.53 25.36 -4.17
CA PHE A 98 -13.24 24.24 -5.06
C PHE A 98 -11.73 24.06 -5.30
N LEU A 99 -10.98 25.16 -5.49
CA LEU A 99 -9.52 25.11 -5.69
C LEU A 99 -8.77 24.52 -4.49
N LYS A 100 -9.35 24.52 -3.28
CA LYS A 100 -8.77 23.89 -2.08
C LYS A 100 -8.99 22.37 -2.00
N ILE A 101 -9.94 21.84 -2.76
CA ILE A 101 -10.24 20.40 -2.75
C ILE A 101 -9.71 19.70 -3.99
N LYS A 102 -9.50 20.40 -5.11
CA LYS A 102 -9.17 19.83 -6.42
C LYS A 102 -7.84 19.08 -6.54
N ASP A 103 -7.08 18.87 -5.45
CA ASP A 103 -5.65 18.48 -5.39
C ASP A 103 -5.01 18.12 -6.73
N ASP A 104 -4.04 18.96 -7.08
CA ASP A 104 -3.29 18.88 -8.31
C ASP A 104 -2.66 17.49 -8.47
N LYS A 105 -2.77 16.92 -9.68
CA LYS A 105 -2.17 15.62 -10.05
C LYS A 105 -0.64 15.61 -9.88
N ASN A 106 -0.01 16.75 -9.57
CA ASN A 106 1.42 16.88 -9.37
C ASN A 106 1.91 16.74 -7.93
N ASP A 107 1.06 16.85 -6.90
CA ASP A 107 1.53 16.67 -5.51
C ASP A 107 1.43 15.21 -5.02
N MET A 108 0.54 14.41 -5.61
CA MET A 108 0.33 13.01 -5.21
C MET A 108 0.95 11.97 -6.16
N SER A 109 1.59 12.40 -7.25
CA SER A 109 2.38 11.51 -8.13
C SER A 109 3.67 11.03 -7.45
N HIS A 110 4.03 11.62 -6.31
CA HIS A 110 5.14 11.23 -5.44
C HIS A 110 4.76 11.27 -3.96
N ALA A 111 3.47 11.07 -3.62
CA ALA A 111 3.14 10.49 -2.33
C ALA A 111 3.73 9.07 -2.36
N ASN A 112 5.04 9.01 -2.15
CA ASN A 112 5.80 7.79 -1.99
C ASN A 112 5.06 6.98 -0.93
N ASP A 113 5.09 5.67 -1.03
CA ASP A 113 4.59 4.75 0.00
C ASP A 113 5.23 4.96 1.41
N ASN A 114 6.06 6.01 1.58
CA ASN A 114 6.83 6.41 2.74
C ASN A 114 6.11 7.35 3.73
N GLU A 115 4.89 7.81 3.46
CA GLU A 115 4.14 8.62 4.45
C GLU A 115 3.76 7.75 5.65
N ASP A 116 4.08 8.22 6.85
CA ASP A 116 3.70 7.59 8.11
C ASP A 116 2.19 7.71 8.34
N ASP A 117 1.61 6.71 9.02
CA ASP A 117 0.19 6.67 9.37
C ASP A 117 -0.25 7.95 10.09
N SER A 118 0.58 8.53 10.97
CA SER A 118 0.28 9.80 11.67
C SER A 118 0.13 11.00 10.73
N GLU A 119 0.99 11.07 9.70
CA GLU A 119 0.90 12.09 8.67
C GLU A 119 -0.38 11.91 7.86
N LEU A 120 -0.66 10.67 7.44
CA LEU A 120 -1.88 10.34 6.70
C LEU A 120 -3.16 10.67 7.50
N TYR A 121 -3.17 10.41 8.81
CA TYR A 121 -4.27 10.84 9.69
C TYR A 121 -4.42 12.37 9.69
N SER A 122 -3.32 13.12 9.79
CA SER A 122 -3.37 14.58 9.77
C SER A 122 -3.86 15.14 8.43
N GLN A 123 -3.35 14.62 7.32
CA GLN A 123 -3.78 14.97 5.96
C GLN A 123 -5.27 14.67 5.77
N SER A 124 -5.75 13.53 6.29
CA SER A 124 -7.15 13.13 6.16
C SER A 124 -8.13 14.15 6.75
N PHE A 125 -7.82 14.73 7.93
CA PHE A 125 -8.64 15.77 8.55
C PHE A 125 -8.58 17.09 7.77
N ILE A 126 -7.42 17.43 7.18
CA ILE A 126 -7.28 18.63 6.34
C ILE A 126 -8.17 18.50 5.10
N PHE A 127 -8.13 17.34 4.42
CA PHE A 127 -8.98 17.09 3.26
C PHE A 127 -10.47 17.12 3.60
N LEU A 128 -10.88 16.46 4.69
CA LEU A 128 -12.28 16.51 5.15
C LEU A 128 -12.74 17.92 5.49
N ARG A 129 -11.87 18.72 6.14
CA ARG A 129 -12.14 20.14 6.41
C ARG A 129 -12.31 20.94 5.14
N ASN A 130 -11.47 20.74 4.12
CA ASN A 130 -11.58 21.45 2.85
C ASN A 130 -12.87 21.08 2.11
N ILE A 131 -13.27 19.79 2.11
CA ILE A 131 -14.56 19.36 1.55
C ILE A 131 -15.71 20.01 2.32
N LYS A 132 -15.64 20.05 3.66
CA LYS A 132 -16.65 20.68 4.52
C LYS A 132 -16.77 22.19 4.24
N GLU A 133 -15.65 22.87 4.04
CA GLU A 133 -15.64 24.28 3.65
C GLU A 133 -16.32 24.47 2.30
N PHE A 134 -15.98 23.64 1.30
CA PHE A 134 -16.58 23.68 -0.02
C PHE A 134 -18.11 23.51 0.02
N ILE A 135 -18.62 22.47 0.67
CA ILE A 135 -20.08 22.23 0.71
C ILE A 135 -20.84 23.33 1.45
N ARG A 136 -20.22 23.95 2.47
CA ARG A 136 -20.79 25.09 3.18
C ARG A 136 -20.81 26.33 2.29
N THR A 137 -19.73 26.59 1.56
CA THR A 137 -19.66 27.69 0.60
C THR A 137 -20.72 27.55 -0.49
N VAL A 138 -20.94 26.34 -1.02
CA VAL A 138 -22.03 26.07 -1.99
C VAL A 138 -23.39 26.47 -1.41
N ASP A 139 -23.71 26.03 -0.19
CA ASP A 139 -24.99 26.36 0.46
C ASP A 139 -25.18 27.87 0.69
N GLU A 140 -24.12 28.55 1.16
CA GLU A 140 -24.14 29.97 1.52
C GLU A 140 -24.09 30.92 0.32
N LYS A 141 -23.42 30.53 -0.78
CA LYS A 141 -23.07 31.44 -1.87
C LYS A 141 -23.81 31.17 -3.16
N GLU A 142 -24.16 29.93 -3.47
CA GLU A 142 -24.83 29.56 -4.72
C GLU A 142 -26.35 29.79 -4.66
N ILE A 143 -26.76 30.90 -4.04
CA ILE A 143 -28.16 31.16 -3.73
C ILE A 143 -29.04 31.39 -4.96
N ASN A 144 -28.42 31.85 -6.04
CA ASN A 144 -29.06 32.25 -7.29
C ASN A 144 -28.91 31.19 -8.41
N SER A 145 -27.95 30.28 -8.29
CA SER A 145 -27.58 29.29 -9.30
C SER A 145 -28.16 27.90 -9.02
N ILE A 146 -28.45 27.59 -7.76
CA ILE A 146 -29.01 26.31 -7.30
C ILE A 146 -30.22 26.59 -6.41
N ASP A 147 -31.31 25.84 -6.53
CA ASP A 147 -32.47 25.99 -5.64
C ASP A 147 -32.17 25.54 -4.21
N ASN A 148 -32.92 26.10 -3.25
CA ASN A 148 -32.68 25.85 -1.83
C ASN A 148 -32.82 24.37 -1.43
N THR A 149 -33.76 23.64 -2.04
CA THR A 149 -33.98 22.22 -1.73
C THR A 149 -32.76 21.40 -2.12
N ASN A 150 -32.22 21.64 -3.32
CA ASN A 150 -31.03 20.95 -3.80
C ASN A 150 -29.76 21.36 -3.05
N ARG A 151 -29.58 22.64 -2.69
CA ARG A 151 -28.46 23.08 -1.84
C ARG A 151 -28.49 22.40 -0.47
N GLN A 152 -29.65 22.37 0.18
CA GLN A 152 -29.81 21.71 1.47
C GLN A 152 -29.58 20.20 1.37
N ALA A 153 -30.10 19.54 0.34
CA ALA A 153 -29.88 18.10 0.12
C ALA A 153 -28.38 17.79 -0.09
N PHE A 154 -27.69 18.61 -0.88
CA PHE A 154 -26.25 18.51 -1.10
C PHE A 154 -25.46 18.68 0.21
N LEU A 155 -25.74 19.75 0.96
CA LEU A 155 -25.11 20.01 2.25
C LEU A 155 -25.34 18.87 3.24
N GLN A 156 -26.58 18.38 3.38
CA GLN A 156 -26.93 17.32 4.32
C GLN A 156 -26.24 15.99 3.99
N LYS A 157 -26.25 15.60 2.71
CA LYS A 157 -25.60 14.37 2.24
C LYS A 157 -24.12 14.37 2.62
N TYR A 158 -23.39 15.39 2.19
CA TYR A 158 -21.94 15.43 2.38
C TYR A 158 -21.53 15.73 3.82
N SER A 159 -22.31 16.53 4.57
CA SER A 159 -22.06 16.74 6.00
C SER A 159 -22.17 15.44 6.80
N LYS A 160 -23.13 14.57 6.46
CA LYS A 160 -23.28 13.26 7.08
C LYS A 160 -22.11 12.33 6.75
N GLU A 161 -21.76 12.23 5.46
CA GLU A 161 -20.65 11.37 5.02
C GLU A 161 -19.30 11.81 5.62
N ILE A 162 -19.02 13.11 5.66
CA ILE A 162 -17.82 13.68 6.30
C ILE A 162 -17.80 13.32 7.80
N LYS A 163 -18.90 13.53 8.52
CA LYS A 163 -18.95 13.30 9.97
C LYS A 163 -18.72 11.83 10.34
N GLU A 164 -19.31 10.89 9.60
CA GLU A 164 -19.09 9.46 9.84
C GLU A 164 -17.65 9.05 9.55
N LEU A 165 -17.05 9.64 8.50
CA LEU A 165 -15.66 9.38 8.16
C LEU A 165 -14.68 9.99 9.17
N GLU A 166 -14.91 11.24 9.62
CA GLU A 166 -14.16 11.88 10.70
C GLU A 166 -14.18 11.03 11.98
N LYS A 167 -15.36 10.54 12.38
CA LYS A 167 -15.51 9.69 13.57
C LYS A 167 -14.72 8.39 13.44
N THR A 168 -14.75 7.78 12.26
CA THR A 168 -14.04 6.52 12.00
C THR A 168 -12.53 6.73 12.04
N ILE A 169 -12.04 7.77 11.37
CA ILE A 169 -10.61 8.12 11.32
C ILE A 169 -10.10 8.51 12.70
N ASP A 170 -10.86 9.30 13.47
CA ASP A 170 -10.47 9.70 14.82
C ASP A 170 -10.35 8.51 15.77
N LYS A 171 -11.29 7.56 15.67
CA LYS A 171 -11.21 6.29 16.41
C LYS A 171 -9.96 5.50 16.03
N GLU A 172 -9.70 5.30 14.74
CA GLU A 172 -8.53 4.55 14.25
C GLU A 172 -7.21 5.25 14.66
N ARG A 173 -7.16 6.58 14.59
CA ARG A 173 -6.03 7.40 15.09
C ARG A 173 -5.83 7.23 16.59
N PHE A 174 -6.90 7.30 17.38
CA PHE A 174 -6.84 7.15 18.83
C PHE A 174 -6.34 5.75 19.23
N GLU A 175 -6.87 4.70 18.60
CA GLU A 175 -6.44 3.31 18.83
C GLU A 175 -4.95 3.14 18.48
N THR A 176 -4.52 3.65 17.31
CA THR A 176 -3.11 3.61 16.89
C THR A 176 -2.20 4.33 17.88
N ASN A 177 -2.59 5.53 18.33
CA ASN A 177 -1.84 6.29 19.32
C ASN A 177 -1.78 5.57 20.67
N LEU A 178 -2.88 4.97 21.12
CA LEU A 178 -2.93 4.25 22.39
C LEU A 178 -1.97 3.05 22.37
N THR A 179 -2.01 2.25 21.31
CA THR A 179 -1.09 1.12 21.12
C THR A 179 0.37 1.60 21.08
N TYR A 180 0.66 2.70 20.37
CA TYR A 180 2.00 3.28 20.33
C TYR A 180 2.49 3.75 21.71
N TYR A 181 1.66 4.46 22.48
CA TYR A 181 2.01 4.90 23.83
C TYR A 181 2.25 3.71 24.77
N LYS A 182 1.42 2.67 24.68
CA LYS A 182 1.59 1.43 25.44
C LYS A 182 2.94 0.78 25.11
N ILE A 183 3.22 0.53 23.84
CA ILE A 183 4.48 -0.07 23.38
C ILE A 183 5.69 0.74 23.84
N LYS A 184 5.67 2.07 23.69
CA LYS A 184 6.75 2.94 24.16
C LYS A 184 6.98 2.85 25.66
N LYS A 185 5.90 2.81 26.45
CA LYS A 185 5.98 2.64 27.91
C LYS A 185 6.59 1.28 28.26
N ASP A 186 6.18 0.22 27.57
CA ASP A 186 6.67 -1.14 27.79
C ASP A 186 8.17 -1.24 27.42
N ILE A 187 8.59 -0.68 26.29
CA ILE A 187 10.01 -0.58 25.88
C ILE A 187 10.82 0.19 26.91
N LYS A 188 10.32 1.34 27.37
CA LYS A 188 10.98 2.12 28.42
C LYS A 188 11.15 1.30 29.70
N THR A 189 10.13 0.52 30.07
CA THR A 189 10.16 -0.37 31.25
C THR A 189 11.23 -1.46 31.11
N ILE A 190 11.44 -1.99 29.90
CA ILE A 190 12.54 -2.94 29.63
C ILE A 190 13.88 -2.24 29.83
N LEU A 191 14.11 -1.10 29.18
CA LEU A 191 15.39 -0.39 29.19
C LEU A 191 15.80 0.10 30.59
N GLU A 192 14.83 0.53 31.40
CA GLU A 192 15.05 1.02 32.77
C GLU A 192 15.17 -0.10 33.81
N SER A 193 14.97 -1.37 33.42
CA SER A 193 15.04 -2.50 34.35
C SER A 193 16.48 -2.97 34.59
N ASP A 194 16.79 -3.28 35.86
CA ASP A 194 18.02 -3.97 36.25
C ASP A 194 18.14 -5.37 35.62
N ASN A 195 17.02 -6.00 35.25
CA ASN A 195 16.96 -7.30 34.58
C ASN A 195 16.14 -7.21 33.29
N GLN A 196 16.72 -6.58 32.28
CA GLN A 196 16.09 -6.36 30.97
C GLN A 196 15.60 -7.66 30.32
N GLN A 197 16.34 -8.77 30.45
CA GLN A 197 15.97 -10.07 29.88
C GLN A 197 14.68 -10.62 30.49
N MET A 198 14.53 -10.55 31.81
CA MET A 198 13.31 -11.02 32.49
C MET A 198 12.10 -10.19 32.07
N VAL A 199 12.24 -8.86 32.03
CA VAL A 199 11.14 -7.95 31.64
C VAL A 199 10.78 -8.12 30.17
N TRP A 200 11.77 -8.29 29.28
CA TRP A 200 11.56 -8.66 27.89
C TRP A 200 10.73 -9.95 27.77
N ASN A 201 11.13 -11.02 28.46
CA ASN A 201 10.43 -12.32 28.37
C ASN A 201 8.96 -12.20 28.79
N LEU A 202 8.67 -11.46 29.87
CA LEU A 202 7.31 -11.24 30.36
C LEU A 202 6.46 -10.46 29.35
N LEU A 203 6.99 -9.37 28.80
CA LEU A 203 6.26 -8.54 27.83
C LEU A 203 6.12 -9.27 26.49
N PHE A 204 7.17 -9.91 26.00
CA PHE A 204 7.15 -10.74 24.80
C PHE A 204 6.08 -11.83 24.90
N GLU A 205 5.99 -12.54 26.03
CA GLU A 205 4.94 -13.53 26.26
C GLU A 205 3.54 -12.89 26.25
N SER A 206 3.38 -11.70 26.83
CA SER A 206 2.11 -10.98 26.83
C SER A 206 1.66 -10.59 25.41
N TYR A 207 2.55 -10.00 24.59
CA TYR A 207 2.24 -9.66 23.19
C TYR A 207 2.03 -10.92 22.34
N SER A 208 2.81 -11.99 22.57
CA SER A 208 2.68 -13.26 21.86
C SER A 208 1.33 -13.94 22.14
N LYS A 209 0.85 -13.92 23.39
CA LYS A 209 -0.51 -14.39 23.73
C LYS A 209 -1.59 -13.57 23.03
N GLY A 210 -1.32 -12.29 22.80
CA GLY A 210 -2.17 -11.37 22.06
C GLY A 210 -2.40 -11.77 20.61
N LEU A 211 -1.47 -12.51 19.97
CA LEU A 211 -1.60 -12.98 18.59
C LEU A 211 -2.88 -13.79 18.30
N LEU A 212 -3.47 -14.41 19.34
CA LEU A 212 -4.72 -15.17 19.23
C LEU A 212 -5.97 -14.28 19.15
N LEU A 213 -5.83 -12.98 19.38
CA LEU A 213 -6.93 -12.01 19.39
C LEU A 213 -6.98 -11.22 18.08
N GLU A 214 -8.17 -10.72 17.73
CA GLU A 214 -8.35 -9.86 16.56
C GLU A 214 -7.48 -8.60 16.69
N GLY A 215 -6.64 -8.34 15.68
CA GLY A 215 -5.70 -7.21 15.67
C GLY A 215 -4.39 -7.44 16.44
N GLY A 216 -4.25 -8.56 17.15
CA GLY A 216 -3.07 -8.87 17.96
C GLY A 216 -1.78 -9.03 17.17
N GLU A 217 -1.86 -9.48 15.91
CA GLU A 217 -0.73 -9.56 14.98
C GLU A 217 -0.07 -8.20 14.75
N LYS A 218 -0.88 -7.15 14.51
CA LYS A 218 -0.38 -5.78 14.30
C LYS A 218 0.31 -5.25 15.55
N GLU A 219 -0.28 -5.47 16.73
CA GLU A 219 0.33 -5.03 18.00
C GLU A 219 1.65 -5.76 18.31
N TYR A 220 1.69 -7.07 18.06
CA TYR A 220 2.88 -7.89 18.26
C TYR A 220 4.04 -7.40 17.40
N TYR A 221 3.84 -7.28 16.08
CA TYR A 221 4.92 -6.84 15.20
C TYR A 221 5.31 -5.38 15.45
N ALA A 222 4.37 -4.50 15.79
CA ALA A 222 4.70 -3.14 16.21
C ALA A 222 5.59 -3.12 17.45
N PHE A 223 5.29 -3.95 18.46
CA PHE A 223 6.14 -4.08 19.65
C PHE A 223 7.55 -4.59 19.30
N ILE A 224 7.65 -5.64 18.49
CA ILE A 224 8.93 -6.21 18.04
C ILE A 224 9.78 -5.17 17.31
N VAL A 225 9.20 -4.48 16.32
CA VAL A 225 9.92 -3.50 15.50
C VAL A 225 10.36 -2.31 16.33
N GLU A 226 9.50 -1.77 17.20
CA GLU A 226 9.86 -0.64 18.07
C GLU A 226 10.90 -1.04 19.13
N ALA A 227 10.82 -2.25 19.68
CA ALA A 227 11.83 -2.76 20.62
C ALA A 227 13.20 -2.91 19.95
N ALA A 228 13.23 -3.43 18.72
CA ALA A 228 14.44 -3.52 17.92
C ALA A 228 15.01 -2.13 17.59
N LYS A 229 14.19 -1.16 17.18
CA LYS A 229 14.62 0.23 16.97
C LYS A 229 15.22 0.86 18.23
N ALA A 230 14.70 0.50 19.40
CA ALA A 230 15.18 0.97 20.69
C ALA A 230 16.47 0.27 21.18
N GLY A 231 17.00 -0.69 20.42
CA GLY A 231 18.25 -1.38 20.72
C GLY A 231 18.10 -2.63 21.61
N ILE A 232 16.88 -3.14 21.80
CA ILE A 232 16.65 -4.37 22.57
C ILE A 232 17.10 -5.57 21.72
N ILE A 233 18.24 -6.17 22.09
CA ILE A 233 18.93 -7.20 21.30
C ILE A 233 18.03 -8.42 21.03
N GLN A 234 17.22 -8.81 22.02
CA GLN A 234 16.32 -9.96 21.92
C GLN A 234 15.24 -9.78 20.84
N ALA A 235 14.97 -8.54 20.40
CA ALA A 235 13.98 -8.23 19.38
C ALA A 235 14.52 -8.35 17.95
N TYR A 236 15.85 -8.33 17.74
CA TYR A 236 16.45 -8.27 16.40
C TYR A 236 16.11 -9.47 15.52
N GLU A 237 16.12 -10.68 16.08
CA GLU A 237 15.73 -11.90 15.37
C GLU A 237 14.29 -11.81 14.84
N TYR A 238 13.35 -11.44 15.71
CA TYR A 238 11.94 -11.34 15.35
C TYR A 238 11.66 -10.18 14.38
N ALA A 239 12.38 -9.06 14.51
CA ALA A 239 12.26 -7.93 13.60
C ALA A 239 12.76 -8.30 12.20
N ALA A 240 13.88 -9.02 12.10
CA ALA A 240 14.39 -9.52 10.82
C ALA A 240 13.39 -10.44 10.13
N ASP A 241 12.81 -11.41 10.87
CA ASP A 241 11.82 -12.33 10.32
C ASP A 241 10.56 -11.59 9.83
N TYR A 242 10.09 -10.58 10.58
CA TYR A 242 9.00 -9.70 10.14
C TYR A 242 9.30 -9.03 8.79
N TYR A 243 10.47 -8.40 8.64
CA TYR A 243 10.82 -7.72 7.39
C TYR A 243 11.00 -8.69 6.21
N ILE A 244 11.46 -9.93 6.45
CA ILE A 244 11.60 -10.96 5.41
C ILE A 244 10.25 -11.54 5.00
N GLN A 245 9.40 -11.88 5.97
CA GLN A 245 8.18 -12.63 5.72
C GLN A 245 7.02 -11.73 5.33
N ILE A 246 6.90 -10.56 5.96
CA ILE A 246 5.75 -9.67 5.84
C ILE A 246 6.06 -8.52 4.88
N GLU A 247 7.04 -7.67 5.20
CA GLU A 247 7.31 -6.44 4.43
C GLU A 247 8.07 -6.68 3.11
N LYS A 248 8.80 -7.79 3.01
CA LYS A 248 9.77 -8.07 1.93
C LYS A 248 10.85 -6.98 1.79
N ASP A 249 11.19 -6.33 2.90
CA ASP A 249 12.25 -5.31 2.98
C ASP A 249 13.57 -5.96 3.43
N TYR A 250 14.37 -6.38 2.45
CA TYR A 250 15.65 -7.04 2.70
C TYR A 250 16.73 -6.08 3.25
N ASP A 251 16.62 -4.77 3.02
CA ASP A 251 17.56 -3.78 3.57
C ASP A 251 17.38 -3.69 5.09
N MET A 252 16.13 -3.62 5.56
CA MET A 252 15.82 -3.61 6.99
C MET A 252 16.06 -4.96 7.66
N ALA A 253 15.77 -6.06 6.98
CA ALA A 253 16.09 -7.40 7.48
C ALA A 253 17.60 -7.59 7.70
N GLU A 254 18.42 -7.22 6.70
CA GLU A 254 19.87 -7.27 6.78
C GLU A 254 20.40 -6.48 7.99
N LYS A 255 19.90 -5.24 8.17
CA LYS A 255 20.29 -4.38 9.28
C LYS A 255 20.14 -5.07 10.65
N TYR A 256 18.99 -5.69 10.92
CA TYR A 256 18.76 -6.33 12.22
C TYR A 256 19.49 -7.67 12.36
N LEU A 257 19.63 -8.44 11.28
CA LEU A 257 20.45 -9.66 11.29
C LEU A 257 21.94 -9.34 11.54
N TYR A 258 22.44 -8.25 10.94
CA TYR A 258 23.79 -7.75 11.20
C TYR A 258 23.95 -7.31 12.66
N TYR A 259 22.99 -6.57 13.24
CA TYR A 259 23.03 -6.23 14.65
C TYR A 259 23.01 -7.45 15.56
N LEU A 260 22.25 -8.49 15.21
CA LEU A 260 22.26 -9.75 15.94
C LEU A 260 23.61 -10.46 15.83
N TYR A 261 24.22 -10.48 14.64
CA TYR A 261 25.55 -11.06 14.39
C TYR A 261 26.66 -10.37 15.20
N GLU A 262 26.70 -9.04 15.18
CA GLU A 262 27.72 -8.24 15.87
C GLU A 262 27.63 -8.35 17.40
N ASN A 263 26.42 -8.38 17.95
CA ASN A 263 26.24 -8.27 19.40
C ASN A 263 26.65 -9.52 20.17
N LYS A 264 26.85 -10.66 19.50
CA LYS A 264 27.29 -11.94 20.06
C LYS A 264 26.71 -12.39 21.44
N VAL A 265 25.55 -11.87 21.86
CA VAL A 265 25.11 -11.95 23.28
C VAL A 265 24.52 -13.33 23.66
N ASN A 266 24.06 -14.15 22.71
CA ASN A 266 23.42 -15.42 23.04
C ASN A 266 24.23 -16.60 22.50
N GLU A 267 24.48 -17.56 23.39
CA GLU A 267 25.20 -18.82 23.12
C GLU A 267 24.61 -19.70 22.00
N ARG A 268 23.52 -19.29 21.34
CA ARG A 268 23.00 -19.88 20.08
C ARG A 268 22.18 -18.83 19.33
N TYR A 269 22.73 -18.18 18.30
CA TYR A 269 21.88 -17.48 17.32
C TYR A 269 21.08 -18.53 16.55
N ASN A 270 19.93 -18.13 16.03
CA ASN A 270 19.21 -18.94 15.07
C ASN A 270 20.02 -19.05 13.78
N VAL A 271 20.71 -20.18 13.60
CA VAL A 271 21.58 -20.47 12.45
C VAL A 271 20.85 -20.28 11.12
N GLN A 272 19.56 -20.59 11.10
CA GLN A 272 18.74 -20.43 9.90
C GLN A 272 18.66 -18.96 9.47
N LEU A 273 18.56 -18.03 10.42
CA LEU A 273 18.51 -16.59 10.13
C LEU A 273 19.88 -16.03 9.75
N MET A 274 20.96 -16.55 10.33
CA MET A 274 22.32 -16.18 9.90
C MET A 274 22.64 -16.70 8.49
N MET A 275 22.12 -17.87 8.13
CA MET A 275 22.12 -18.33 6.74
C MET A 275 21.32 -17.39 5.83
N THR A 276 20.16 -16.89 6.27
CA THR A 276 19.41 -15.89 5.50
C THR A 276 20.22 -14.60 5.30
N LEU A 277 20.96 -14.12 6.30
CA LEU A 277 21.87 -12.98 6.14
C LEU A 277 22.96 -13.26 5.10
N ALA A 278 23.57 -14.44 5.15
CA ALA A 278 24.55 -14.86 4.16
C ALA A 278 23.95 -14.90 2.75
N ASP A 279 22.73 -15.43 2.60
CA ASP A 279 22.03 -15.47 1.31
C ASP A 279 21.69 -14.08 0.78
N ILE A 280 21.26 -13.15 1.65
CA ILE A 280 21.05 -11.74 1.29
C ILE A 280 22.32 -11.14 0.67
N TYR A 281 23.48 -11.36 1.28
CA TYR A 281 24.77 -10.89 0.77
C TYR A 281 25.22 -11.61 -0.50
N LEU A 282 25.15 -12.95 -0.54
CA LEU A 282 25.59 -13.74 -1.69
C LEU A 282 24.79 -13.43 -2.96
N HIS A 283 23.51 -13.07 -2.81
CA HIS A 283 22.61 -12.77 -3.91
C HIS A 283 22.40 -11.26 -4.15
N ASN A 284 23.08 -10.38 -3.40
CA ASN A 284 22.92 -8.93 -3.46
C ASN A 284 21.44 -8.50 -3.36
N LEU A 285 20.68 -9.12 -2.45
CA LEU A 285 19.26 -8.80 -2.24
C LEU A 285 19.06 -7.48 -1.50
N SER A 286 20.10 -6.97 -0.84
CA SER A 286 20.11 -5.66 -0.21
C SER A 286 21.08 -4.70 -0.90
N LYS A 287 20.94 -3.40 -0.60
CA LYS A 287 21.80 -2.33 -1.13
C LYS A 287 23.18 -2.29 -0.45
N HIS A 288 23.31 -2.84 0.75
CA HIS A 288 24.59 -2.89 1.44
C HIS A 288 25.42 -4.06 0.95
N LYS A 289 26.75 -3.85 0.88
CA LYS A 289 27.70 -4.88 0.48
C LYS A 289 28.27 -5.55 1.72
N GLY A 290 27.77 -6.73 2.06
CA GLY A 290 28.39 -7.63 3.03
C GLY A 290 29.08 -8.82 2.36
N ASP A 291 29.87 -9.55 3.14
CA ASP A 291 30.52 -10.79 2.69
C ASP A 291 29.77 -12.01 3.26
N GLY A 292 28.85 -12.56 2.45
CA GLY A 292 28.11 -13.76 2.85
C GLY A 292 29.00 -14.99 3.06
N HIS A 293 30.16 -15.08 2.40
CA HIS A 293 31.10 -16.17 2.66
C HIS A 293 31.75 -16.03 4.05
N ALA A 294 32.03 -14.81 4.50
CA ALA A 294 32.54 -14.56 5.85
C ALA A 294 31.52 -14.99 6.92
N VAL A 295 30.23 -14.68 6.72
CA VAL A 295 29.15 -15.12 7.62
C VAL A 295 29.08 -16.65 7.68
N ILE A 296 29.11 -17.34 6.54
CA ILE A 296 29.10 -18.82 6.49
C ILE A 296 30.33 -19.42 7.16
N ASN A 297 31.53 -18.89 6.90
CA ASN A 297 32.75 -19.40 7.51
C ASN A 297 32.72 -19.25 9.03
N SER A 298 32.21 -18.12 9.54
CA SER A 298 32.01 -17.91 10.98
C SER A 298 31.10 -18.98 11.58
N LEU A 299 30.02 -19.37 10.91
CA LEU A 299 29.12 -20.43 11.39
C LEU A 299 29.79 -21.82 11.36
N ILE A 300 30.63 -22.09 10.35
CA ILE A 300 31.41 -23.34 10.29
C ILE A 300 32.42 -23.39 11.45
N ASP A 301 33.09 -22.27 11.72
CA ASP A 301 34.04 -22.14 12.83
C ASP A 301 33.35 -22.33 14.19
N ASP A 302 32.10 -21.89 14.32
CA ASP A 302 31.24 -22.14 15.49
C ASP A 302 30.74 -23.60 15.61
N GLY A 303 31.11 -24.47 14.66
CA GLY A 303 30.85 -25.91 14.70
C GLY A 303 29.57 -26.37 14.00
N TYR A 304 28.91 -25.51 13.23
CA TYR A 304 27.74 -25.90 12.43
C TYR A 304 28.15 -26.64 11.15
N ASN A 305 27.48 -27.76 10.88
CA ASN A 305 27.73 -28.57 9.69
C ASN A 305 27.04 -27.96 8.47
N ILE A 306 27.70 -27.02 7.80
CA ILE A 306 27.20 -26.34 6.60
C ILE A 306 27.95 -26.87 5.37
N GLN A 307 27.21 -27.23 4.32
CA GLN A 307 27.77 -27.76 3.08
C GLN A 307 27.35 -26.93 1.88
N LYS A 308 28.22 -26.85 0.87
CA LYS A 308 27.91 -26.21 -0.41
C LYS A 308 27.14 -27.20 -1.29
N THR A 309 26.09 -26.73 -1.97
CA THR A 309 25.32 -27.59 -2.88
C THR A 309 26.17 -28.05 -4.07
N PRO A 310 25.84 -29.19 -4.73
CA PRO A 310 26.61 -29.71 -5.86
C PRO A 310 26.76 -28.73 -7.03
N LYS A 311 25.83 -27.79 -7.18
CA LYS A 311 25.87 -26.74 -8.20
C LYS A 311 26.80 -25.56 -7.83
N GLY A 312 27.29 -25.51 -6.59
CA GLY A 312 28.23 -24.49 -6.12
C GLY A 312 27.60 -23.12 -5.85
N THR A 313 26.27 -23.00 -5.88
CA THR A 313 25.59 -21.70 -5.80
C THR A 313 24.83 -21.45 -4.50
N GLN A 314 24.73 -22.44 -3.60
CA GLN A 314 23.95 -22.33 -2.35
C GLN A 314 24.66 -23.08 -1.21
N TYR A 315 24.35 -22.69 0.02
CA TYR A 315 24.79 -23.35 1.26
C TYR A 315 23.60 -24.01 1.95
N ILE A 316 23.82 -25.17 2.57
CA ILE A 316 22.81 -25.94 3.30
C ILE A 316 23.31 -26.31 4.69
N LEU A 317 22.46 -26.13 5.71
CA LEU A 317 22.72 -26.65 7.05
C LEU A 317 22.33 -28.13 7.13
N VAL A 318 23.28 -28.97 7.51
CA VAL A 318 23.12 -30.43 7.58
C VAL A 318 23.02 -30.87 9.05
N SER A 319 21.80 -30.98 9.55
CA SER A 319 21.49 -31.56 10.87
C SER A 319 21.70 -33.08 10.87
N LYS A 320 22.35 -33.62 11.92
CA LYS A 320 22.51 -35.07 12.14
C LYS A 320 21.33 -35.75 12.84
N VAL A 321 20.26 -35.02 13.16
CA VAL A 321 19.11 -35.60 13.87
C VAL A 321 18.09 -36.12 12.85
N ASP A 322 18.00 -37.45 12.76
CA ASP A 322 16.95 -38.25 12.10
C ASP A 322 16.81 -38.22 10.56
N GLY A 323 17.88 -37.95 9.82
CA GLY A 323 17.87 -38.14 8.35
C GLY A 323 16.88 -37.24 7.60
N ARG A 324 16.41 -36.16 8.25
CA ARG A 324 15.63 -35.10 7.62
C ARG A 324 16.55 -33.93 7.30
N THR A 325 16.80 -33.72 6.01
CA THR A 325 17.38 -32.49 5.48
C THR A 325 16.40 -31.35 5.77
N CYS A 326 16.79 -30.33 6.55
CA CYS A 326 15.99 -29.11 6.64
C CYS A 326 16.08 -28.35 5.32
N HIS A 327 14.92 -27.99 4.79
CA HIS A 327 14.75 -27.42 3.47
C HIS A 327 15.19 -25.96 3.37
N ILE A 328 15.69 -25.65 2.19
CA ILE A 328 15.98 -24.35 1.60
C ILE A 328 14.77 -23.43 1.77
N ILE A 329 14.99 -22.18 2.21
CA ILE A 329 14.02 -21.11 1.95
C ILE A 329 14.17 -20.80 0.47
N ASP A 330 13.25 -21.31 -0.37
CA ASP A 330 13.16 -20.91 -1.77
C ASP A 330 12.75 -19.43 -1.80
N ILE A 331 13.74 -18.53 -1.89
CA ILE A 331 13.48 -17.14 -2.24
C ILE A 331 13.12 -17.16 -3.73
N PRO A 332 11.88 -16.77 -4.11
CA PRO A 332 11.48 -16.76 -5.51
C PRO A 332 12.42 -15.84 -6.29
N GLN A 333 13.21 -16.42 -7.20
CA GLN A 333 13.97 -15.62 -8.15
C GLN A 333 12.98 -14.86 -9.01
N GLU A 334 13.04 -13.53 -8.98
CA GLU A 334 12.44 -12.73 -10.03
C GLU A 334 12.96 -13.26 -11.36
N LYS A 335 12.05 -13.71 -12.22
CA LYS A 335 12.40 -14.14 -13.57
C LYS A 335 13.11 -12.97 -14.25
N GLU A 336 14.40 -13.13 -14.51
CA GLU A 336 15.12 -12.23 -15.41
C GLU A 336 14.28 -12.05 -16.69
N SER A 337 13.87 -10.82 -16.92
CA SER A 337 13.26 -10.42 -18.18
C SER A 337 14.28 -10.69 -19.28
N PRO A 338 13.92 -11.33 -20.40
CA PRO A 338 14.89 -11.60 -21.46
C PRO A 338 15.45 -10.27 -21.97
N LYS A 339 16.76 -10.08 -21.83
CA LYS A 339 17.50 -8.98 -22.46
C LYS A 339 17.27 -9.06 -23.97
N GLU A 340 16.55 -8.07 -24.53
CA GLU A 340 16.45 -7.88 -25.97
C GLU A 340 17.86 -7.73 -26.55
N THR A 341 18.33 -8.76 -27.25
CA THR A 341 19.56 -8.69 -28.02
C THR A 341 19.19 -8.15 -29.39
N ILE A 342 19.47 -6.88 -29.62
CA ILE A 342 19.42 -6.26 -30.94
C ILE A 342 20.50 -6.93 -31.81
N GLY A 343 20.07 -7.68 -32.82
CA GLY A 343 20.97 -8.41 -33.72
C GLY A 343 20.28 -8.79 -35.03
N SER A 344 20.30 -7.85 -35.97
CA SER A 344 19.92 -8.01 -37.37
C SER A 344 20.56 -9.24 -38.04
N LYS A 345 19.74 -10.08 -38.69
CA LYS A 345 20.03 -10.72 -40.00
C LYS A 345 18.77 -11.39 -40.58
N HIS A 346 18.37 -10.92 -41.76
CA HIS A 346 17.53 -11.64 -42.74
C HIS A 346 18.10 -13.07 -42.97
N THR A 347 17.34 -14.14 -43.26
CA THR A 347 16.43 -14.35 -44.40
C THR A 347 15.75 -15.74 -44.30
N LYS A 348 14.54 -15.87 -44.91
CA LYS A 348 13.88 -17.08 -45.51
C LYS A 348 13.18 -18.16 -44.65
N ILE A 349 11.85 -18.01 -44.58
CA ILE A 349 10.75 -18.96 -44.92
C ILE A 349 11.05 -20.48 -44.90
N SER A 350 10.30 -21.23 -44.08
CA SER A 350 9.57 -22.44 -44.52
C SER A 350 8.43 -22.83 -43.55
N VAL A 351 7.33 -23.23 -44.16
CA VAL A 351 6.02 -23.63 -43.62
C VAL A 351 6.07 -25.01 -42.94
N GLY A 352 5.26 -25.22 -41.89
CA GLY A 352 5.01 -26.56 -41.32
C GLY A 352 3.98 -26.59 -40.19
N ASN A 353 2.70 -26.76 -40.55
CA ASN A 353 1.60 -27.14 -39.64
C ASN A 353 1.87 -28.51 -39.00
N VAL A 354 1.61 -28.70 -37.71
CA VAL A 354 0.93 -29.91 -37.19
C VAL A 354 0.15 -29.59 -35.90
N SER A 355 -1.13 -29.99 -35.91
CA SER A 355 -2.15 -30.06 -34.87
C SER A 355 -1.81 -30.96 -33.67
N GLY A 356 -2.37 -30.68 -32.49
CA GLY A 356 -2.37 -31.67 -31.41
C GLY A 356 -3.08 -31.24 -30.13
N THR A 357 -4.41 -31.25 -30.14
CA THR A 357 -5.26 -31.16 -28.95
C THR A 357 -5.13 -32.42 -28.08
N LYS A 358 -5.00 -32.27 -26.76
CA LYS A 358 -5.39 -33.32 -25.81
C LYS A 358 -5.83 -32.77 -24.45
N LYS A 359 -7.14 -32.92 -24.20
CA LYS A 359 -7.83 -32.83 -22.90
C LYS A 359 -7.43 -34.01 -22.00
N MET A 360 -7.23 -33.77 -20.71
CA MET A 360 -7.41 -34.76 -19.63
C MET A 360 -8.05 -34.04 -18.42
N ARG A 361 -9.35 -34.17 -18.18
CA ARG A 361 -10.12 -35.20 -17.44
C ARG A 361 -9.85 -35.21 -15.93
N LEU A 362 -10.85 -34.67 -15.22
CA LEU A 362 -11.14 -34.75 -13.79
C LEU A 362 -11.20 -36.20 -13.29
N GLY A 363 -10.53 -36.47 -12.16
CA GLY A 363 -10.73 -37.65 -11.33
C GLY A 363 -11.25 -37.23 -9.95
N ARG A 364 -12.49 -37.61 -9.65
CA ARG A 364 -13.15 -37.57 -8.32
C ARG A 364 -12.93 -38.93 -7.64
N VAL A 365 -13.38 -39.07 -6.37
CA VAL A 365 -13.58 -40.32 -5.57
C VAL A 365 -12.41 -40.58 -4.58
N HIS A 366 -12.56 -40.76 -3.25
CA HIS A 366 -13.66 -41.20 -2.37
C HIS A 366 -13.54 -40.66 -0.93
N LYS A 367 -14.70 -40.44 -0.28
CA LYS A 367 -14.88 -40.32 1.18
C LYS A 367 -14.74 -41.70 1.85
N LYS A 368 -14.01 -41.80 2.96
CA LYS A 368 -14.12 -42.92 3.92
C LYS A 368 -14.91 -42.45 5.15
N LYS A 369 -16.07 -43.08 5.37
CA LYS A 369 -16.75 -43.15 6.67
C LYS A 369 -16.13 -44.30 7.46
N THR A 370 -15.88 -44.08 8.74
CA THR A 370 -15.81 -45.15 9.74
C THR A 370 -16.56 -44.67 10.97
N ASN A 371 -17.77 -45.20 11.14
CA ASN A 371 -18.37 -45.41 12.45
C ASN A 371 -17.66 -46.62 13.07
N ASN A 372 -17.40 -46.59 14.37
CA ASN A 372 -17.63 -47.72 15.25
C ASN A 372 -17.94 -47.18 16.64
N GLN A 373 -19.13 -47.54 17.11
CA GLN A 373 -19.52 -47.55 18.50
C GLN A 373 -18.93 -48.82 19.13
N GLU A 374 -18.39 -48.69 20.33
CA GLU A 374 -18.77 -49.47 21.51
C GLU A 374 -18.61 -48.58 22.74
#